data_AF-A0A1B6DUM4-F1
#
_entry.id   AF-A0A1B6DUM4-F1
#
_cell.length_a   1.000
_cell.length_b   1.000
_cell.length_c   1.000
_cell.angle_alpha   90.00
_cell.angle_beta   90.00
_cell.angle_gamma   90.00
#
_symmetry.space_group_name_H-M   'P 1'
#
loop_
_entity.id
_entity.type
_entity.pdbx_description
1 polymer ?
#
loop_
_entity_poly.entity_id
_entity_poly.type
_entity_poly.pdbx_seq_one_letter_code
_entity_poly.pdbx_strand_id
1 'polypeptide(L)'
;MKANIMYRSILLVLVIFCCQTGLLDAKNNWKAKDRTKCKTKVCKKSVDKLLRNIDNKVDPCDDFYQYACGNYLKTAQPDRSKFKDIDDNKYEQLMAMLEEPSTKGPRIFKMVKQLYRQCLDEAALDK
;
A
#
# COMPACT_ATOMS: atom_id res chain seq x y z
N MET A 1 -35.92 57.24 -16.96
CA MET A 1 -36.15 55.77 -16.91
C MET A 1 -35.03 54.92 -17.52
N LYS A 2 -34.39 55.33 -18.63
CA LYS A 2 -33.30 54.54 -19.26
C LYS A 2 -32.03 54.44 -18.40
N ALA A 3 -31.67 55.47 -17.63
CA ALA A 3 -30.48 55.47 -16.77
C ALA A 3 -30.51 54.40 -15.66
N ASN A 4 -31.68 54.13 -15.05
CA ASN A 4 -31.83 53.07 -14.04
C ASN A 4 -31.73 51.67 -14.67
N ILE A 5 -32.15 51.50 -15.92
CA ILE A 5 -31.99 50.24 -16.66
C ILE A 5 -30.52 50.04 -16.99
N MET A 6 -29.83 51.07 -17.46
CA MET A 6 -28.39 51.03 -17.73
C MET A 6 -27.59 50.73 -16.46
N TYR A 7 -27.92 51.36 -15.33
CA TYR A 7 -27.26 51.12 -14.05
C TYR A 7 -27.50 49.70 -13.54
N ARG A 8 -28.73 49.17 -13.65
CA ARG A 8 -29.05 47.78 -13.27
C ARG A 8 -28.31 46.78 -14.15
N SER A 9 -28.20 47.01 -15.45
CA SER A 9 -27.42 46.16 -16.36
C SER A 9 -25.94 46.17 -16.01
N ILE A 10 -25.36 47.35 -15.73
CA ILE A 10 -23.96 47.48 -15.30
C ILE A 10 -23.72 46.76 -13.97
N LEU A 11 -24.62 46.92 -13.00
CA LEU A 11 -24.50 46.33 -11.67
C LEU A 11 -24.60 44.79 -11.74
N LEU A 12 -25.47 44.24 -12.60
CA LEU A 12 -25.54 42.80 -12.85
C LEU A 12 -24.26 42.25 -13.48
N VAL A 13 -23.67 42.95 -14.45
CA VAL A 13 -22.40 42.55 -15.08
C VAL A 13 -21.25 42.56 -14.07
N LEU A 14 -21.19 43.58 -13.20
CA LEU A 14 -20.18 43.67 -12.14
C LEU A 14 -20.31 42.54 -11.11
N VAL A 15 -21.54 42.17 -10.72
CA VAL A 15 -21.79 41.04 -9.81
C VAL A 15 -21.39 39.71 -10.44
N ILE A 16 -21.69 39.50 -11.72
CA ILE A 16 -21.30 38.27 -12.44
C ILE A 16 -19.78 38.19 -12.57
N PHE A 17 -19.10 39.29 -12.90
CA PHE A 17 -17.65 39.35 -13.00
C PHE A 17 -16.97 39.08 -11.66
N CYS A 18 -17.46 39.67 -10.56
CA CYS A 18 -16.99 39.35 -9.19
C CYS A 18 -17.24 37.90 -8.78
N CYS A 19 -18.37 37.30 -9.20
CA CYS A 19 -18.66 35.90 -8.91
C CYS A 19 -17.71 34.96 -9.67
N GLN A 20 -17.38 35.29 -10.92
CA GLN A 20 -16.43 34.53 -11.72
C GLN A 20 -15.00 34.61 -11.18
N THR A 21 -14.55 35.77 -10.70
CA THR A 21 -13.22 35.92 -10.08
C THR A 21 -13.12 35.20 -8.74
N GLY A 22 -14.14 35.30 -7.87
CA GLY A 22 -14.16 34.59 -6.59
C GLY A 22 -14.19 33.06 -6.71
N LEU A 23 -14.84 32.51 -7.75
CA LEU A 23 -14.88 31.07 -8.00
C LEU A 23 -13.55 30.51 -8.54
N LEU A 24 -12.77 31.33 -9.26
CA LEU A 24 -11.46 30.94 -9.79
C LEU A 24 -10.43 30.72 -8.67
N ASP A 25 -10.45 31.56 -7.62
CA ASP A 25 -9.55 31.42 -6.47
C ASP A 25 -9.86 30.18 -5.61
N ALA A 26 -11.13 29.77 -5.53
CA ALA A 26 -11.53 28.52 -4.87
C ALA A 26 -11.04 27.28 -5.64
N LYS A 27 -11.02 27.31 -6.98
CA LYS A 27 -10.49 26.21 -7.81
C LYS A 27 -8.96 26.13 -7.79
N ASN A 28 -8.26 27.25 -7.69
CA ASN A 28 -6.80 27.28 -7.74
C ASN A 28 -6.14 26.71 -6.46
N ASN A 29 -6.85 26.73 -5.32
CA ASN A 29 -6.39 26.11 -4.07
C ASN A 29 -6.62 24.58 -4.00
N TRP A 30 -7.36 23.98 -4.95
CA TRP A 30 -7.48 22.51 -5.04
C TRP A 30 -6.30 21.86 -5.76
N LYS A 31 -5.44 22.61 -6.48
CA LYS A 31 -4.26 22.00 -7.13
C LYS A 31 -3.40 21.33 -6.07
N ALA A 32 -3.61 20.03 -5.95
CA ALA A 32 -3.09 19.18 -4.91
C ALA A 32 -1.61 19.47 -4.82
N LYS A 33 -1.20 20.00 -3.66
CA LYS A 33 0.18 20.11 -3.23
C LYS A 33 0.91 18.89 -3.76
N ASP A 34 1.81 19.08 -4.73
CA ASP A 34 2.54 18.00 -5.39
C ASP A 34 3.27 17.25 -4.27
N ARG A 35 2.63 16.17 -3.77
CA ARG A 35 3.19 15.33 -2.74
C ARG A 35 4.29 14.59 -3.43
N THR A 36 5.50 15.13 -3.29
CA THR A 36 6.78 14.66 -3.80
C THR A 36 6.69 13.22 -4.25
N LYS A 37 6.53 13.00 -5.57
CA LYS A 37 6.37 11.66 -6.15
C LYS A 37 7.42 10.72 -5.60
N CYS A 38 7.02 9.48 -5.34
CA CYS A 38 7.83 8.40 -4.80
C CYS A 38 9.21 8.26 -5.49
N LYS A 39 10.29 8.73 -4.83
CA LYS A 39 11.65 8.74 -5.42
C LYS A 39 12.50 7.53 -5.02
N THR A 40 12.32 7.01 -3.81
CA THR A 40 13.17 5.92 -3.29
C THR A 40 12.76 4.56 -3.85
N LYS A 41 13.74 3.66 -3.99
CA LYS A 41 13.49 2.27 -4.43
C LYS A 41 12.50 1.55 -3.51
N VAL A 42 12.63 1.78 -2.19
CA VAL A 42 11.73 1.20 -1.17
C VAL A 42 10.31 1.68 -1.40
N CYS A 43 10.11 2.98 -1.55
CA CYS A 43 8.79 3.54 -1.80
C CYS A 43 8.18 2.94 -3.08
N LYS A 44 8.93 2.86 -4.19
CA LYS A 44 8.42 2.32 -5.46
C LYS A 44 7.99 0.87 -5.31
N LYS A 45 8.85 0.04 -4.69
CA LYS A 45 8.55 -1.36 -4.41
C LYS A 45 7.31 -1.52 -3.52
N SER A 46 7.14 -0.67 -2.51
CA SER A 46 5.96 -0.70 -1.63
C SER A 46 4.68 -0.34 -2.37
N VAL A 47 4.73 0.70 -3.21
CA VAL A 47 3.58 1.10 -4.06
C VAL A 47 3.24 0.00 -5.05
N ASP A 48 4.22 -0.59 -5.73
CA ASP A 48 4.00 -1.70 -6.65
C ASP A 48 3.35 -2.90 -5.95
N LYS A 49 3.82 -3.23 -4.74
CA LYS A 49 3.23 -4.32 -3.93
C LYS A 49 1.79 -4.01 -3.51
N LEU A 50 1.49 -2.76 -3.16
CA LEU A 50 0.14 -2.30 -2.80
C LEU A 50 -0.80 -2.41 -4.00
N LEU A 51 -0.42 -1.82 -5.15
CA LEU A 51 -1.25 -1.78 -6.35
C LEU A 51 -1.57 -3.17 -6.91
N ARG A 52 -0.70 -4.16 -6.71
CA ARG A 52 -0.98 -5.55 -7.08
C ARG A 52 -2.15 -6.18 -6.32
N ASN A 53 -2.46 -5.72 -5.11
CA ASN A 53 -3.54 -6.29 -4.29
C ASN A 53 -4.88 -5.58 -4.50
N ILE A 54 -4.87 -4.32 -4.96
CA ILE A 54 -6.06 -3.50 -5.17
C ILE A 54 -6.81 -3.93 -6.44
N ASP A 55 -8.13 -4.09 -6.37
CA ASP A 55 -9.04 -4.28 -7.50
C ASP A 55 -9.74 -2.96 -7.86
N ASN A 56 -9.18 -2.23 -8.83
CA ASN A 56 -9.71 -0.94 -9.30
C ASN A 56 -11.05 -1.03 -10.04
N LYS A 57 -11.62 -2.23 -10.20
CA LYS A 57 -12.96 -2.40 -10.81
C LYS A 57 -14.09 -2.21 -9.81
N VAL A 58 -13.79 -2.15 -8.51
CA VAL A 58 -14.76 -1.96 -7.44
C VAL A 58 -14.68 -0.53 -6.92
N ASP A 59 -15.80 0.15 -6.74
CA ASP A 59 -15.81 1.46 -6.12
C ASP A 59 -15.46 1.32 -4.63
N PRO A 60 -14.44 2.03 -4.11
CA PRO A 60 -14.09 1.99 -2.69
C PRO A 60 -15.23 2.46 -1.76
N CYS A 61 -16.20 3.23 -2.26
CA CYS A 61 -17.37 3.67 -1.49
C CYS A 61 -18.42 2.56 -1.35
N ASP A 62 -18.44 1.60 -2.28
CA ASP A 62 -19.39 0.48 -2.30
C ASP A 62 -18.85 -0.71 -1.49
N ASP A 63 -17.62 -1.14 -1.78
CA ASP A 63 -16.95 -2.22 -1.04
C ASP A 63 -15.44 -1.96 -0.98
N PHE A 64 -15.03 -1.26 0.09
CA PHE A 64 -13.63 -0.95 0.33
C PHE A 64 -12.76 -2.22 0.53
N TYR A 65 -13.33 -3.30 1.07
CA TYR A 65 -12.57 -4.53 1.30
C TYR A 65 -12.22 -5.19 -0.03
N GLN A 66 -13.20 -5.34 -0.91
CA GLN A 66 -12.98 -5.89 -2.24
C GLN A 66 -12.13 -4.94 -3.11
N TYR A 67 -12.30 -3.62 -3.00
CA TYR A 67 -11.40 -2.68 -3.66
C TYR A 67 -9.95 -2.85 -3.17
N ALA A 68 -9.70 -2.89 -1.86
CA ALA A 68 -8.34 -2.93 -1.32
C ALA A 68 -7.64 -4.29 -1.48
N CYS A 69 -8.41 -5.39 -1.42
CA CYS A 69 -7.88 -6.75 -1.32
C CYS A 69 -8.30 -7.68 -2.48
N GLY A 70 -9.23 -7.26 -3.35
CA GLY A 70 -9.90 -8.16 -4.30
C GLY A 70 -8.97 -8.89 -5.25
N ASN A 71 -7.84 -8.27 -5.66
CA ASN A 71 -6.85 -8.95 -6.48
C ASN A 71 -5.98 -9.92 -5.67
N TYR A 72 -5.68 -9.60 -4.42
CA TYR A 72 -4.97 -10.54 -3.55
C TYR A 72 -5.76 -11.83 -3.37
N LEU A 73 -7.06 -11.74 -3.08
CA LEU A 73 -7.91 -12.89 -2.77
C LEU A 73 -7.94 -13.92 -3.93
N LYS A 74 -7.70 -13.50 -5.17
CA LYS A 74 -7.60 -14.39 -6.35
C LYS A 74 -6.39 -15.32 -6.31
N THR A 75 -5.33 -14.92 -5.59
CA THR A 75 -4.05 -15.64 -5.49
C THR A 75 -3.77 -16.17 -4.10
N ALA A 76 -4.53 -15.72 -3.10
CA ALA A 76 -4.40 -16.18 -1.72
C ALA A 76 -4.80 -17.66 -1.65
N GLN A 77 -4.03 -18.46 -0.91
CA GLN A 77 -4.46 -19.82 -0.59
C GLN A 77 -5.72 -19.76 0.29
N PRO A 78 -6.70 -20.66 0.07
CA PRO A 78 -7.84 -20.77 0.97
C PRO A 78 -7.34 -20.99 2.40
N ASP A 79 -7.98 -20.33 3.36
CA ASP A 79 -7.65 -20.35 4.80
C ASP A 79 -6.32 -19.70 5.23
N ARG A 80 -5.64 -18.94 4.35
CA ARG A 80 -4.46 -18.15 4.72
C ARG A 80 -4.73 -16.65 4.75
N SER A 81 -4.57 -16.04 5.91
CA SER A 81 -4.57 -14.57 6.04
C SER A 81 -3.26 -13.99 5.50
N LYS A 82 -3.28 -12.71 5.08
CA LYS A 82 -2.07 -11.95 4.69
C LYS A 82 -0.96 -12.00 5.73
N PHE A 83 -1.31 -12.14 7.01
CA PHE A 83 -0.35 -12.23 8.09
C PHE A 83 0.44 -13.54 8.03
N LYS A 84 -0.22 -14.64 7.65
CA LYS A 84 0.43 -15.95 7.45
C LYS A 84 1.44 -15.90 6.31
N ASP A 85 1.12 -15.27 5.19
CA ASP A 85 2.06 -15.08 4.07
C ASP A 85 3.31 -14.28 4.47
N ILE A 86 3.16 -13.27 5.34
CA ILE A 86 4.29 -12.47 5.83
C ILE A 86 5.17 -13.31 6.75
N ASP A 87 4.57 -14.17 7.56
CA ASP A 87 5.29 -15.04 8.48
C ASP A 87 5.99 -16.20 7.76
N ASP A 88 5.37 -16.79 6.73
CA ASP A 88 5.99 -17.84 5.90
C ASP A 88 7.31 -17.37 5.29
N ASN A 89 7.36 -16.16 4.74
CA ASN A 89 8.60 -15.58 4.18
C ASN A 89 9.69 -15.31 5.24
N LYS A 90 9.33 -15.17 6.53
CA LYS A 90 10.32 -15.09 7.62
C LYS A 90 10.84 -16.48 7.99
N TYR A 91 9.95 -17.47 8.05
CA TYR A 91 10.33 -18.84 8.34
C TYR A 91 11.25 -19.40 7.25
N GLU A 92 10.98 -19.16 5.97
CA GLU A 92 11.88 -19.56 4.88
C GLU A 92 13.31 -19.00 5.05
N GLN A 93 13.42 -17.71 5.37
CA GLN A 93 14.72 -17.08 5.61
C GLN A 93 15.41 -17.66 6.85
N LEU A 94 14.66 -17.89 7.93
CA LEU A 94 15.19 -18.50 9.14
C LEU A 94 15.68 -19.93 8.88
N MET A 95 14.91 -20.75 8.16
CA MET A 95 15.31 -22.11 7.79
C MET A 95 16.56 -22.10 6.94
N ALA A 96 16.64 -21.23 5.94
CA ALA A 96 17.86 -21.08 5.13
C ALA A 96 19.10 -20.76 5.98
N MET A 97 18.97 -19.88 6.98
CA MET A 97 20.08 -19.58 7.91
C MET A 97 20.45 -20.78 8.81
N LEU A 98 19.47 -21.59 9.20
CA LEU A 98 19.67 -22.75 10.07
C LEU A 98 20.32 -23.94 9.32
N GLU A 99 20.02 -24.10 8.03
CA GLU A 99 20.53 -25.18 7.19
C GLU A 99 22.00 -24.99 6.79
N GLU A 100 22.46 -23.75 6.71
CA GLU A 100 23.88 -23.42 6.44
C GLU A 100 24.86 -24.20 7.35
N PRO A 101 26.05 -24.57 6.86
CA PRO A 101 27.04 -25.31 7.64
C PRO A 101 27.37 -24.66 9.00
N SER A 102 27.37 -25.46 10.08
CA SER A 102 27.67 -24.98 11.45
C SER A 102 29.15 -24.63 11.68
N THR A 103 29.99 -24.60 10.64
CA THR A 103 31.43 -24.36 10.80
C THR A 103 31.76 -22.89 11.08
N LYS A 104 30.88 -21.97 10.68
CA LYS A 104 31.08 -20.50 10.81
C LYS A 104 30.25 -19.90 11.95
N GLY A 105 30.80 -18.88 12.59
CA GLY A 105 30.09 -18.05 13.58
C GLY A 105 30.27 -18.44 15.05
N PRO A 106 29.70 -17.65 15.98
CA PRO A 106 29.74 -17.88 17.43
C PRO A 106 29.18 -19.26 17.84
N ARG A 107 29.68 -19.80 18.97
CA ARG A 107 29.29 -21.11 19.53
C ARG A 107 27.77 -21.30 19.63
N ILE A 108 27.04 -20.27 20.05
CA ILE A 108 25.58 -20.32 20.19
C ILE A 108 24.89 -20.65 18.87
N PHE A 109 25.29 -20.03 17.76
CA PHE A 109 24.70 -20.32 16.46
C PHE A 109 25.00 -21.76 16.00
N LYS A 110 26.20 -22.28 16.31
CA LYS A 110 26.54 -23.67 16.00
C LYS A 110 25.63 -24.65 16.75
N MET A 111 25.37 -24.39 18.03
CA MET A 111 24.48 -25.20 18.87
C MET A 111 23.03 -25.15 18.38
N VAL A 112 22.51 -23.95 18.05
CA VAL A 112 21.14 -23.80 17.52
C VAL A 112 20.97 -24.55 16.20
N LYS A 113 21.93 -24.43 15.28
CA LYS A 113 21.93 -25.17 14.00
C LYS A 113 22.05 -26.69 14.20
N GLN A 114 22.81 -27.14 15.19
CA GLN A 114 22.91 -28.57 15.52
C GLN A 114 21.60 -29.11 16.09
N LEU A 115 20.97 -28.37 17.00
CA LEU A 115 19.65 -28.71 17.54
C LEU A 115 18.61 -28.80 16.43
N TYR A 116 18.59 -27.83 15.51
CA TYR A 116 17.69 -27.85 14.35
C TYR A 116 17.85 -29.13 13.51
N ARG A 117 19.08 -29.55 13.21
CA ARG A 117 19.33 -30.79 12.46
C ARG A 117 18.87 -32.04 13.19
N GLN A 118 18.99 -32.08 14.52
CA GLN A 118 18.49 -33.20 15.33
C GLN A 118 16.96 -33.32 15.25
N CYS A 119 16.24 -32.20 15.13
CA CYS A 119 14.78 -32.22 14.96
C CYS A 119 14.32 -32.67 13.57
N LEU A 120 15.18 -32.63 12.55
CA LEU A 120 14.86 -33.04 11.18
C LEU A 120 15.25 -34.51 10.89
N ASP A 121 16.09 -35.11 11.74
CA ASP A 121 16.51 -36.48 11.60
C ASP A 121 15.40 -37.42 12.09
N GLU A 122 14.37 -37.61 11.27
CA GLU A 122 13.20 -38.45 11.57
C GLU A 122 13.61 -39.88 11.96
N ALA A 123 14.67 -40.43 11.34
CA ALA A 123 15.21 -41.75 11.67
C ALA A 123 15.83 -41.85 13.08
N ALA A 124 16.22 -40.72 13.67
CA ALA A 124 16.65 -40.62 15.07
C ALA A 124 15.46 -40.42 16.04
N LEU A 125 14.31 -39.95 15.56
CA LEU A 125 13.09 -39.74 16.35
C LEU A 125 12.22 -41.00 16.45
N ASP A 126 12.28 -41.88 15.45
CA ASP A 126 11.51 -43.14 15.39
C ASP A 126 12.17 -44.32 16.17
N LYS A 127 13.09 -44.03 17.10
CA LYS A 127 13.75 -45.01 17.99
C LYS A 127 13.43 -44.76 19.45
#